data_AF-A0A962V048-F1
#
_entry.id   AF-A0A962V048-F1
#
_cell.length_a   1.000
_cell.length_b   1.000
_cell.length_c   1.000
_cell.angle_alpha   90.00
_cell.angle_beta   90.00
_cell.angle_gamma   90.00
#
_symmetry.space_group_name_H-M   'P 1'
#
loop_
_entity.id
_entity.type
_entity.pdbx_description
1 polymer ?
#
loop_
_entity_poly.entity_id
_entity_poly.type
_entity_poly.pdbx_seq_one_letter_code
_entity_poly.pdbx_strand_id
1 'polypeptide(L)'
;MARRNQDFQTLRSEGGLLPADLLRRVLDRTSNLAGTRSEDYGLPTGERLNEVITQSWNRLRKHWAEFRGLAVRLPDGEAGTRLTNEKWNSPLLRELGFGLLPTSAGPEIGGRTYAISRFFGPVPVHLIGCGLSLDRRAAGQRGAAAVNPHGLVQEFLNRKLAVS
;
A
#
# COMPACT_ATOMS: atom_id res chain seq x y z
N MET A 1 0.00 -34.27 -11.48
CA MET A 1 -0.58 -33.42 -10.41
C MET A 1 0.55 -32.94 -9.52
N ALA A 2 0.79 -31.64 -9.42
CA ALA A 2 1.89 -31.11 -8.62
C ALA A 2 1.60 -31.30 -7.13
N ARG A 3 2.54 -31.90 -6.39
CA ARG A 3 2.45 -32.15 -4.96
C ARG A 3 2.41 -30.81 -4.23
N ARG A 4 1.29 -30.52 -3.57
CA ARG A 4 1.06 -29.25 -2.85
C ARG A 4 1.85 -29.29 -1.54
N ASN A 5 3.04 -28.69 -1.52
CA ASN A 5 3.85 -28.59 -0.29
C ASN A 5 3.21 -27.57 0.65
N GLN A 6 2.54 -28.04 1.70
CA GLN A 6 2.03 -27.21 2.80
C GLN A 6 3.12 -27.01 3.86
N ASP A 7 4.21 -26.34 3.48
CA ASP A 7 5.35 -26.11 4.40
C ASP A 7 5.08 -24.99 5.43
N PHE A 8 4.01 -24.21 5.24
CA PHE A 8 3.68 -23.05 6.06
C PHE A 8 2.23 -23.10 6.53
N GLN A 9 2.00 -22.85 7.82
CA GLN A 9 0.65 -22.84 8.42
C GLN A 9 -0.16 -21.59 8.04
N THR A 10 0.52 -20.47 7.80
CA THR A 10 -0.11 -19.15 7.57
C THR A 10 0.20 -18.55 6.20
N LEU A 11 1.00 -19.22 5.37
CA LEU A 11 1.40 -18.76 4.05
C LEU A 11 0.97 -19.75 2.97
N ARG A 12 0.40 -19.22 1.90
CA ARG A 12 0.06 -19.97 0.69
C ARG A 12 0.67 -19.23 -0.50
N SER A 13 1.58 -19.88 -1.20
CA SER A 13 2.15 -19.35 -2.44
C SER A 13 1.19 -19.63 -3.60
N GLU A 14 0.86 -18.59 -4.36
CA GLU A 14 0.04 -18.66 -5.57
C GLU A 14 0.88 -18.22 -6.78
N GLY A 15 0.86 -19.02 -7.85
CA GLY A 15 1.72 -18.82 -9.02
C GLY A 15 3.19 -19.20 -8.76
N GLY A 16 4.10 -18.66 -9.59
CA GLY A 16 5.53 -18.98 -9.55
C GLY A 16 6.44 -17.88 -9.00
N LEU A 17 5.89 -16.72 -8.59
CA LEU A 17 6.68 -15.53 -8.24
C LEU A 17 7.40 -15.68 -6.89
N LEU A 18 6.76 -16.34 -5.92
CA LEU A 18 7.28 -16.52 -4.55
C LEU A 18 7.25 -18.00 -4.15
N PRO A 19 8.14 -18.83 -4.71
CA PRO A 19 8.09 -20.27 -4.48
C PRO A 19 8.45 -20.62 -3.02
N ALA A 20 7.99 -21.78 -2.54
CA ALA A 20 8.11 -22.15 -1.13
C ALA A 20 9.56 -22.25 -0.62
N ASP A 21 10.51 -22.61 -1.49
CA ASP A 21 11.94 -22.65 -1.20
C ASP A 21 12.53 -21.24 -0.98
N LEU A 22 12.10 -20.25 -1.77
CA LEU A 22 12.47 -18.86 -1.53
C LEU A 22 11.95 -18.38 -0.17
N LEU A 23 10.69 -18.70 0.17
CA LEU A 23 10.13 -18.37 1.48
C LEU A 23 10.91 -19.03 2.63
N ARG A 24 11.39 -20.27 2.47
CA ARG A 24 12.26 -20.92 3.46
C ARG A 24 13.58 -20.16 3.63
N ARG A 25 14.20 -19.71 2.54
CA ARG A 25 15.42 -18.89 2.60
C ARG A 25 15.18 -17.57 3.32
N VAL A 26 14.06 -16.89 3.04
CA VAL A 26 13.70 -15.65 3.75
C VAL A 26 13.61 -15.86 5.27
N LEU A 27 13.11 -17.02 5.72
CA LEU A 27 13.04 -17.35 7.16
C LEU A 27 14.38 -17.79 7.75
N ASP A 28 15.24 -18.39 6.92
CA ASP A 28 16.58 -18.79 7.31
C ASP A 28 17.50 -17.57 7.40
N ARG A 29 17.76 -17.14 8.63
CA ARG A 29 18.63 -16.01 8.95
C ARG A 29 20.09 -16.22 8.58
N THR A 30 20.51 -17.46 8.28
CA THR A 30 21.86 -17.77 7.80
C THR A 30 21.95 -17.77 6.28
N SER A 31 20.80 -17.73 5.60
CA SER A 31 20.79 -17.61 4.15
C SER A 31 21.28 -16.21 3.77
N ASN A 32 22.33 -16.13 2.96
CA ASN A 32 22.83 -14.88 2.41
C ASN A 32 21.96 -14.45 1.22
N LEU A 33 20.65 -14.29 1.46
CA LEU A 33 19.69 -13.84 0.47
C LEU A 33 19.86 -12.32 0.30
N ALA A 34 20.03 -11.87 -0.95
CA ALA A 34 20.11 -10.44 -1.23
C ALA A 34 18.78 -9.76 -0.86
N GLY A 35 18.85 -8.56 -0.27
CA GLY A 35 17.67 -7.79 0.12
C GLY A 35 17.09 -8.16 1.49
N THR A 36 17.77 -8.99 2.29
CA THR A 36 17.32 -9.35 3.65
C THR A 36 18.25 -8.84 4.75
N ARG A 37 19.19 -7.95 4.44
CA ARG A 37 20.03 -7.30 5.45
C ARG A 37 19.35 -6.06 6.01
N SER A 38 19.75 -5.60 7.19
CA SER A 38 19.19 -4.38 7.79
C SER A 38 19.44 -3.15 6.91
N GLU A 39 20.62 -3.08 6.30
CA GLU A 39 21.03 -1.96 5.46
C GLU A 39 20.23 -1.86 4.16
N ASP A 40 19.71 -2.99 3.66
CA ASP A 40 18.84 -3.02 2.47
C ASP A 40 17.51 -2.26 2.71
N TYR A 41 17.16 -2.02 3.98
CA TYR A 41 15.99 -1.25 4.40
C TYR A 41 16.36 0.11 5.01
N GLY A 42 17.61 0.55 4.86
CA GLY A 42 18.10 1.82 5.41
C GLY A 42 18.27 1.82 6.93
N LEU A 43 18.33 0.64 7.56
CA LEU A 43 18.55 0.49 8.99
C LEU A 43 20.05 0.39 9.30
N PRO A 44 20.50 0.86 10.48
CA PRO A 44 21.86 0.63 10.96
C PRO A 44 22.33 -0.82 10.83
N THR A 45 23.62 -0.99 10.53
CA THR A 45 24.27 -2.31 10.52
C THR A 45 24.11 -2.98 11.88
N GLY A 46 23.66 -4.24 11.86
CA GLY A 46 23.45 -5.05 13.06
C GLY A 46 22.07 -4.87 13.72
N GLU A 47 21.23 -3.96 13.23
CA GLU A 47 19.85 -3.85 13.69
C GLU A 47 19.04 -5.11 13.34
N ARG A 48 18.28 -5.61 14.30
CA ARG A 48 17.53 -6.85 14.14
C ARG A 48 16.22 -6.58 13.43
N LEU A 49 16.14 -6.92 12.15
CA LEU A 49 14.95 -6.76 11.31
C LEU A 49 13.65 -7.25 11.98
N ASN A 50 13.68 -8.41 12.62
CA ASN A 50 12.49 -8.95 13.29
C ASN A 50 12.01 -8.08 14.46
N GLU A 51 12.91 -7.42 15.18
CA GLU A 51 12.55 -6.51 16.28
C GLU A 51 11.92 -5.23 15.71
N VAL A 52 12.50 -4.66 14.65
CA VAL A 52 11.95 -3.50 13.93
C VAL A 52 10.56 -3.82 13.35
N ILE A 53 10.43 -4.95 12.64
CA ILE A 53 9.15 -5.41 12.08
C ILE A 53 8.12 -5.60 13.18
N THR A 54 8.49 -6.22 14.30
CA THR A 54 7.58 -6.42 15.45
C THR A 54 7.14 -5.08 16.04
N GLN A 55 8.05 -4.11 16.15
CA GLN A 55 7.74 -2.78 16.63
C GLN A 55 6.76 -2.05 15.70
N SER A 56 7.05 -2.02 14.39
CA SER A 56 6.18 -1.44 13.37
C SER A 56 4.81 -2.12 13.34
N TRP A 57 4.76 -3.45 13.38
CA TRP A 57 3.52 -4.22 13.46
C TRP A 57 2.67 -3.82 14.67
N ASN A 58 3.27 -3.75 15.86
CA ASN A 58 2.56 -3.34 17.07
C ASN A 58 2.08 -1.88 17.01
N ARG A 59 2.86 -0.98 16.41
CA ARG A 59 2.42 0.40 16.15
C ARG A 59 1.22 0.43 15.21
N LEU A 60 1.28 -0.28 14.09
CA LEU A 60 0.20 -0.33 13.11
C LEU A 60 -1.07 -0.98 13.66
N ARG A 61 -0.97 -2.02 14.48
CA ARG A 61 -2.12 -2.61 15.16
C ARG A 61 -2.88 -1.60 16.03
N LYS A 62 -2.17 -0.70 16.71
CA LYS A 62 -2.80 0.37 17.50
C LYS A 62 -3.55 1.37 16.61
N HIS A 63 -2.91 1.85 15.55
CA HIS A 63 -3.54 2.75 14.57
C HIS A 63 -4.75 2.09 13.90
N TRP A 64 -4.65 0.80 13.55
CA TRP A 64 -5.74 0.04 12.96
C TRP A 64 -6.94 -0.08 13.91
N ALA A 65 -6.70 -0.40 15.19
CA ALA A 65 -7.76 -0.50 16.18
C ALA A 65 -8.49 0.83 16.38
N GLU A 66 -7.74 1.93 16.49
CA GLU A 66 -8.31 3.29 16.57
C GLU A 66 -9.12 3.63 15.32
N PHE A 67 -8.52 3.46 14.14
CA PHE A 67 -9.18 3.71 12.86
C PHE A 67 -10.48 2.90 12.72
N ARG A 68 -10.46 1.61 13.03
CA ARG A 68 -11.64 0.74 12.96
C ARG A 68 -12.73 1.19 13.92
N GLY A 69 -12.38 1.59 15.14
CA GLY A 69 -13.33 2.11 16.13
C GLY A 69 -13.99 3.43 15.72
N LEU A 70 -13.31 4.25 14.91
CA LEU A 70 -13.86 5.48 14.33
C LEU A 70 -14.66 5.19 13.05
N ALA A 71 -14.15 4.31 12.18
CA ALA A 71 -14.75 4.01 10.88
C ALA A 71 -16.13 3.35 11.00
N VAL A 72 -16.35 2.52 12.02
CA VAL A 72 -17.67 1.91 12.31
C VAL A 72 -18.75 2.95 12.68
N ARG A 73 -18.35 4.16 13.08
CA ARG A 73 -19.27 5.25 13.42
C ARG A 73 -19.56 6.17 12.25
N LEU A 74 -18.98 5.92 11.07
CA LEU A 74 -19.28 6.70 9.88
C LEU A 74 -20.74 6.48 9.46
N PRO A 75 -21.48 7.55 9.17
CA PRO A 75 -22.76 7.48 8.48
C PRO A 75 -22.68 6.69 7.17
N ASP A 76 -23.78 6.02 6.82
CA ASP A 76 -23.89 5.32 5.56
C ASP A 76 -23.67 6.29 4.38
N GLY A 77 -22.83 5.86 3.44
CA GLY A 77 -22.47 6.67 2.27
C GLY A 77 -21.39 7.74 2.52
N GLU A 78 -20.92 7.92 3.76
CA GLU A 78 -19.78 8.81 4.00
C GLU A 78 -18.48 8.19 3.46
N ALA A 79 -17.74 8.95 2.66
CA ALA A 79 -16.50 8.48 2.07
C ALA A 79 -15.42 8.12 3.11
N GLY A 80 -15.35 8.86 4.22
CA GLY A 80 -14.34 8.65 5.26
C GLY A 80 -12.90 8.96 4.82
N THR A 81 -12.70 9.74 3.74
CA THR A 81 -11.38 9.98 3.14
C THR A 81 -10.38 10.63 4.09
N ARG A 82 -10.79 11.67 4.83
CA ARG A 82 -9.91 12.32 5.82
C ARG A 82 -9.55 11.35 6.94
N LEU A 83 -10.55 10.70 7.54
CA LEU A 83 -10.37 9.72 8.60
C LEU A 83 -9.39 8.61 8.19
N THR A 84 -9.62 8.01 7.03
CA THR A 84 -8.79 6.92 6.49
C THR A 84 -7.35 7.39 6.28
N ASN A 85 -7.17 8.59 5.71
CA ASN A 85 -5.84 9.11 5.45
C ASN A 85 -5.06 9.45 6.71
N GLU A 86 -5.70 10.07 7.69
CA GLU A 86 -5.03 10.53 8.92
C GLU A 86 -4.78 9.38 9.90
N LYS A 87 -5.75 8.49 10.07
CA LYS A 87 -5.70 7.43 11.09
C LYS A 87 -5.10 6.11 10.60
N TRP A 88 -5.09 5.88 9.29
CA TRP A 88 -4.58 4.62 8.73
C TRP A 88 -3.51 4.80 7.66
N ASN A 89 -3.82 5.43 6.52
CA ASN A 89 -2.89 5.44 5.38
C ASN A 89 -1.59 6.18 5.71
N SER A 90 -1.64 7.33 6.39
CA SER A 90 -0.42 8.08 6.72
C SER A 90 0.51 7.34 7.70
N PRO A 91 0.01 6.78 8.83
CA PRO A 91 0.81 5.89 9.67
C PRO A 91 1.38 4.68 8.93
N LEU A 92 0.56 4.00 8.12
CA LEU A 92 0.96 2.83 7.35
C LEU A 92 2.10 3.15 6.38
N LEU A 93 1.92 4.19 5.56
CA LEU A 93 2.91 4.60 4.57
C LEU A 93 4.23 5.03 5.21
N ARG A 94 4.17 5.68 6.38
CA ARG A 94 5.37 6.05 7.14
C ARG A 94 6.16 4.81 7.59
N GLU A 95 5.49 3.82 8.17
CA GLU A 95 6.13 2.57 8.62
C GLU A 95 6.66 1.75 7.43
N LEU A 96 6.07 1.90 6.24
CA LEU A 96 6.53 1.27 5.00
C LEU A 96 7.65 2.07 4.28
N GLY A 97 8.14 3.17 4.87
CA GLY A 97 9.25 3.95 4.30
C GLY A 97 8.86 4.94 3.19
N PHE A 98 7.57 5.11 2.89
CA PHE A 98 7.10 6.15 1.95
C PHE A 98 7.22 7.57 2.54
N GLY A 99 7.38 7.67 3.86
CA GLY A 99 7.50 8.94 4.57
C GLY A 99 6.23 9.79 4.50
N LEU A 100 6.40 11.10 4.36
CA LEU A 100 5.30 12.03 4.13
C LEU A 100 5.05 12.15 2.63
N LEU A 101 3.81 11.91 2.21
CA LEU A 101 3.37 12.15 0.84
C LEU A 101 2.57 13.46 0.80
N PRO A 102 3.17 14.64 0.57
CA PRO A 102 2.42 15.89 0.52
C PRO A 102 1.39 15.88 -0.61
N THR A 103 0.33 16.66 -0.45
CA THR A 103 -0.67 16.86 -1.50
C THR A 103 -0.13 17.83 -2.54
N SER A 104 -0.15 17.45 -3.81
CA SER A 104 0.16 18.30 -4.96
C SER A 104 -1.08 18.52 -5.85
N ALA A 105 -0.97 19.44 -6.81
CA ALA A 105 -1.91 19.49 -7.91
C ALA A 105 -1.90 18.16 -8.68
N GLY A 106 -3.05 17.79 -9.24
CA GLY A 106 -3.16 16.59 -10.07
C GLY A 106 -2.42 16.79 -11.39
N PRO A 107 -1.74 15.76 -11.92
CA PRO A 107 -1.02 15.88 -13.17
C PRO A 107 -2.00 16.05 -14.34
N GLU A 108 -1.59 16.84 -15.33
CA GLU A 108 -2.31 16.99 -16.59
C GLU A 108 -1.58 16.24 -17.70
N ILE A 109 -2.30 15.38 -18.43
CA ILE A 109 -1.77 14.66 -19.60
C ILE A 109 -2.77 14.79 -20.73
N GLY A 110 -2.35 15.37 -21.85
CA GLY A 110 -3.19 15.54 -23.04
C GLY A 110 -4.48 16.33 -22.77
N GLY A 111 -4.39 17.43 -22.04
CA GLY A 111 -5.53 18.31 -21.71
C GLY A 111 -6.48 17.76 -20.64
N ARG A 112 -6.16 16.62 -20.00
CA ARG A 112 -6.95 16.04 -18.91
C ARG A 112 -6.17 16.04 -17.60
N THR A 113 -6.75 16.66 -16.58
CA THR A 113 -6.25 16.59 -15.20
C THR A 113 -6.70 15.32 -14.50
N TYR A 114 -5.76 14.59 -13.90
CA TYR A 114 -6.02 13.38 -13.12
C TYR A 114 -6.15 13.72 -11.64
N ALA A 115 -7.20 13.20 -10.97
CA ALA A 115 -7.45 13.41 -9.55
C ALA A 115 -6.54 12.56 -8.64
N ILE A 116 -5.24 12.52 -8.95
CA ILE A 116 -4.17 11.85 -8.19
C ILE A 116 -3.25 12.95 -7.66
N SER A 117 -3.19 13.12 -6.35
CA SER A 117 -2.53 14.27 -5.73
C SER A 117 -1.35 13.92 -4.83
N ARG A 118 -0.91 12.66 -4.82
CA ARG A 118 0.23 12.21 -4.00
C ARG A 118 1.14 11.31 -4.81
N PHE A 119 2.43 11.47 -4.58
CA PHE A 119 3.47 10.78 -5.34
C PHE A 119 4.63 10.41 -4.43
N PHE A 120 5.20 9.23 -4.65
CA PHE A 120 6.48 8.83 -4.08
C PHE A 120 7.49 8.75 -5.22
N GLY A 121 8.29 9.81 -5.38
CA GLY A 121 9.07 10.02 -6.61
C GLY A 121 8.16 9.97 -7.85
N PRO A 122 8.43 9.12 -8.84
CA PRO A 122 7.61 9.02 -10.05
C PRO A 122 6.34 8.16 -9.88
N VAL A 123 6.16 7.51 -8.72
CA VAL A 123 5.09 6.53 -8.47
C VAL A 123 3.83 7.24 -7.94
N PRO A 124 2.68 7.15 -8.65
CA PRO A 124 1.43 7.72 -8.16
C PRO A 124 0.89 6.93 -6.97
N VAL A 125 0.42 7.65 -5.95
CA VAL A 125 -0.24 7.07 -4.78
C VAL A 125 -1.65 7.65 -4.68
N HIS A 126 -2.64 6.87 -5.12
CA HIS A 126 -4.05 7.27 -5.05
C HIS A 126 -4.69 6.77 -3.76
N LEU A 127 -5.00 7.70 -2.85
CA LEU A 127 -5.60 7.36 -1.56
C LEU A 127 -7.09 7.70 -1.55
N ILE A 128 -7.93 6.69 -1.28
CA ILE A 128 -9.38 6.85 -1.14
C ILE A 128 -9.84 6.52 0.28
N GLY A 129 -11.00 7.02 0.66
CA GLY A 129 -11.62 6.71 1.94
C GLY A 129 -12.22 5.31 2.01
N CYS A 130 -12.31 4.77 3.22
CA CYS A 130 -12.79 3.41 3.49
C CYS A 130 -14.26 3.17 3.17
N GLY A 131 -15.07 4.23 3.04
CA GLY A 131 -16.45 4.13 2.58
C GLY A 131 -16.58 4.05 1.05
N LEU A 132 -15.47 4.16 0.32
CA LEU A 132 -15.46 4.15 -1.15
C LEU A 132 -14.99 2.79 -1.69
N SER A 133 -15.61 2.36 -2.80
CA SER A 133 -15.17 1.19 -3.54
C SER A 133 -14.01 1.53 -4.46
N LEU A 134 -13.02 0.64 -4.55
CA LEU A 134 -11.93 0.75 -5.53
C LEU A 134 -12.40 0.51 -6.97
N ASP A 135 -13.47 -0.27 -7.14
CA ASP A 135 -13.94 -0.75 -8.44
C ASP A 135 -15.20 -0.03 -8.95
N ARG A 136 -15.91 0.67 -8.06
CA ARG A 136 -17.11 1.45 -8.42
C ARG A 136 -16.86 2.95 -8.31
N ARG A 137 -17.46 3.69 -9.24
CA ARG A 137 -17.53 5.16 -9.14
C ARG A 137 -18.41 5.57 -7.97
N ALA A 138 -18.09 6.69 -7.35
CA ALA A 138 -18.88 7.32 -6.30
C ALA A 138 -19.15 8.78 -6.71
N ALA A 139 -20.38 9.07 -7.14
CA ALA A 139 -20.76 10.39 -7.63
C ALA A 139 -20.46 11.48 -6.58
N GLY A 140 -19.90 12.61 -7.03
CA GLY A 140 -19.51 13.72 -6.14
C GLY A 140 -18.22 13.50 -5.34
N GLN A 141 -17.62 12.30 -5.35
CA GLN A 141 -16.40 12.00 -4.60
C GLN A 141 -15.15 12.24 -5.45
N ARG A 142 -14.33 13.22 -5.06
CA ARG A 142 -13.08 13.54 -5.76
C ARG A 142 -12.18 12.30 -5.84
N GLY A 143 -11.69 11.98 -7.04
CA GLY A 143 -10.86 10.79 -7.27
C GLY A 143 -11.63 9.48 -7.46
N ALA A 144 -12.96 9.50 -7.36
CA ALA A 144 -13.86 8.36 -7.62
C ALA A 144 -15.12 8.73 -8.42
N ALA A 145 -15.34 10.01 -8.75
CA ALA A 145 -16.59 10.50 -9.34
C ALA A 145 -16.76 10.15 -10.83
N ALA A 146 -15.72 10.41 -11.63
CA ALA A 146 -15.79 10.23 -13.09
C ALA A 146 -15.46 8.80 -13.52
N VAL A 147 -14.49 8.18 -12.85
CA VAL A 147 -14.02 6.81 -13.08
C VAL A 147 -13.81 6.16 -11.72
N ASN A 148 -13.91 4.83 -11.63
CA ASN A 148 -13.53 4.14 -10.40
C ASN A 148 -12.03 4.38 -10.07
N PRO A 149 -11.66 4.36 -8.78
CA PRO A 149 -10.29 4.64 -8.34
C PRO A 149 -9.21 3.81 -9.02
N HIS A 150 -9.44 2.51 -9.24
CA HIS A 150 -8.47 1.63 -9.90
C HIS A 150 -8.24 2.06 -11.37
N GLY A 151 -9.32 2.23 -12.13
CA GLY A 151 -9.29 2.63 -13.53
C GLY A 151 -8.68 4.01 -13.73
N LEU A 152 -8.86 4.94 -12.79
CA LEU A 152 -8.20 6.25 -12.82
C LEU A 152 -6.68 6.12 -12.83
N VAL A 153 -6.12 5.28 -11.94
CA VAL A 153 -4.67 5.06 -11.85
C VAL A 153 -4.17 4.30 -13.07
N GLN A 154 -4.89 3.27 -13.52
CA GLN A 154 -4.53 2.50 -14.70
C GLN A 154 -4.48 3.38 -15.96
N GLU A 155 -5.49 4.24 -16.16
CA GLU A 155 -5.51 5.18 -17.29
C GLU A 155 -4.33 6.16 -17.20
N PHE A 156 -4.07 6.73 -16.02
CA PHE A 156 -2.94 7.64 -15.80
C PHE A 156 -1.61 6.99 -16.17
N LEU A 157 -1.35 5.77 -15.69
CA LEU A 157 -0.12 5.04 -15.97
C LEU A 157 0.03 4.73 -17.47
N ASN A 158 -1.04 4.27 -18.11
CA ASN A 158 -1.02 3.97 -19.55
C ASN A 158 -0.72 5.23 -20.39
N ARG A 159 -1.30 6.38 -20.04
CA ARG A 159 -1.05 7.63 -20.77
C ARG A 159 0.35 8.19 -20.49
N LYS A 160 0.83 8.10 -19.25
CA LYS A 160 2.18 8.55 -18.90
C LYS A 160 3.24 7.78 -19.70
N LEU A 161 3.07 6.46 -19.86
CA LEU A 161 3.95 5.61 -20.66
C LEU A 161 3.90 5.92 -22.16
N ALA A 162 2.76 6.37 -22.68
CA ALA A 162 2.61 6.71 -24.09
C ALA A 162 3.27 8.04 -24.48
N VAL A 163 3.61 8.89 -23.50
CA VAL A 163 4.17 10.24 -23.70
C VAL A 163 5.65 10.31 -23.28
N SER A 164 6.18 9.27 -22.62
CA SER A 164 7.59 9.12 -22.23
C SER A 164 8.39 8.38 -23.30
#